data_AF-A0A832CBM2-F1
#
_entry.id   AF-A0A832CBM2-F1
#
_cell.length_a   1.000
_cell.length_b   1.000
_cell.length_c   1.000
_cell.angle_alpha   90.00
_cell.angle_beta   90.00
_cell.angle_gamma   90.00
#
_symmetry.space_group_name_H-M   'P 1'
#
loop_
_entity.id
_entity.type
_entity.pdbx_description
1 polymer ?
#
loop_
_entity_poly.entity_id
_entity_poly.type
_entity_poly.pdbx_seq_one_letter_code
_entity_poly.pdbx_strand_id
1 'polypeptide(L)' 'MKIEFVSEENTSTTCPLCEAKDGYHKRVYRGLVKRYKHDKVFNADLVGAHNILFKAKTIPPSPLHYAG' A
#
# COMPACT_ATOMS: atom_id res chain seq x y z
N MET A 1 -0.52 2.50 -23.03
CA MET A 1 -0.35 2.59 -21.57
C MET A 1 -0.99 3.89 -21.09
N LYS A 2 -1.99 3.84 -20.22
CA LYS A 2 -2.61 5.03 -19.61
C LYS A 2 -2.02 5.22 -18.22
N ILE A 3 -1.52 6.41 -17.93
CA ILE A 3 -0.92 6.74 -16.63
C ILE A 3 -1.90 7.65 -15.87
N GLU A 4 -2.16 7.31 -14.62
CA GLU A 4 -2.98 8.10 -13.71
C GLU A 4 -2.14 8.52 -12.51
N PHE A 5 -2.10 9.83 -12.23
CA PHE A 5 -1.37 10.37 -11.09
C PHE A 5 -2.27 10.32 -9.85
N VAL A 6 -1.82 9.64 -8.81
CA VAL A 6 -2.57 9.41 -7.58
C VAL A 6 -1.72 9.88 -6.39
N SER A 7 -2.36 10.54 -5.41
CA SER A 7 -1.66 11.03 -4.22
C SER A 7 -1.15 9.87 -3.35
N GLU A 8 0.15 9.87 -3.10
CA GLU A 8 0.85 8.91 -2.23
C GLU A 8 0.75 9.23 -0.74
N GLU A 9 0.08 10.33 -0.36
CA GLU A 9 0.01 10.78 1.03
C GLU A 9 -0.55 9.68 1.95
N ASN A 10 0.17 9.38 3.03
CA ASN A 10 -0.17 8.36 4.04
C ASN A 10 -0.32 6.92 3.48
N THR A 11 0.10 6.65 2.24
CA THR A 11 -0.07 5.32 1.64
C THR A 11 0.84 4.27 2.26
N SER A 12 2.04 4.62 2.69
CA SER A 12 2.98 3.69 3.34
C SER A 12 2.68 3.44 4.83
N THR A 13 1.77 4.22 5.42
CA THR A 13 1.38 4.12 6.84
C THR A 13 -0.07 3.66 7.03
N THR A 14 -0.88 3.58 5.97
CA THR A 14 -2.25 3.06 6.06
C THR A 14 -2.26 1.54 6.09
N CYS A 15 -3.01 0.92 7.03
CA CYS A 15 -3.07 -0.54 7.12
C CYS A 15 -3.83 -1.13 5.92
N PRO A 16 -3.24 -2.05 5.14
CA PRO A 16 -3.94 -2.65 4.00
C PRO A 16 -5.07 -3.61 4.42
N LEU A 17 -5.14 -4.00 5.70
CA LEU A 17 -6.16 -4.94 6.20
C LEU A 17 -7.38 -4.27 6.82
N CYS A 18 -7.21 -3.08 7.41
CA CYS A 18 -8.27 -2.42 8.16
C CYS A 18 -8.33 -0.90 7.97
N GLU A 19 -7.57 -0.37 7.00
CA GLU A 19 -7.59 1.01 6.49
C GLU A 19 -7.29 2.13 7.51
N ALA A 20 -7.00 1.77 8.76
CA ALA A 20 -6.64 2.73 9.79
C ALA A 20 -5.23 3.29 9.53
N LYS A 21 -5.14 4.61 9.58
CA LYS A 21 -3.98 5.41 9.19
C LYS A 21 -2.95 5.55 10.32
N ASP A 22 -3.40 5.86 11.54
CA ASP A 22 -2.49 6.40 12.56
C ASP A 22 -2.59 5.67 13.92
N GLY A 23 -1.57 5.83 14.75
CA GLY A 23 -1.51 5.38 16.15
C GLY A 23 -1.16 3.91 16.39
N TYR A 24 -1.31 3.05 15.38
CA TYR A 24 -1.07 1.60 15.51
C TYR A 24 0.01 1.06 14.58
N HIS A 25 0.70 1.96 13.87
CA HIS A 25 1.78 1.62 12.94
C HIS A 25 3.08 2.21 13.43
N LYS A 26 4.12 1.38 13.50
CA LYS A 26 5.46 1.83 13.82
C LYS A 26 6.44 1.22 12.84
N ARG A 27 7.32 2.06 12.29
CA ARG A 27 8.48 1.57 11.55
C ARG A 27 9.37 0.80 12.51
N VAL A 28 9.60 -0.48 12.22
CA VAL A 28 10.45 -1.34 13.04
C VAL A 28 11.85 -1.46 12.43
N TYR A 29 11.93 -1.43 11.11
CA TYR A 29 13.17 -1.36 10.34
C TYR A 29 12.95 -0.53 9.08
N ARG A 30 14.03 -0.13 8.41
CA ARG A 30 13.92 0.49 7.08
C ARG A 30 13.18 -0.48 6.14
N GLY A 31 12.16 0.02 5.45
CA GLY A 31 11.31 -0.80 4.58
C GLY A 31 10.26 -1.69 5.29
N LEU A 32 10.22 -1.75 6.63
CA LEU A 32 9.26 -2.58 7.37
C LEU A 32 8.43 -1.77 8.36
N VAL A 33 7.11 -1.96 8.32
CA VAL A 33 6.14 -1.35 9.23
C VAL A 33 5.38 -2.41 10.01
N LYS A 34 5.37 -2.30 11.35
CA LYS A 34 4.58 -3.17 12.22
C LYS A 34 3.23 -2.53 12.51
N ARG A 35 2.17 -3.31 12.31
CA ARG A 35 0.79 -2.99 12.71
C ARG A 35 0.44 -3.77 13.97
N TYR A 36 0.33 -3.08 15.09
CA TYR A 36 0.12 -3.73 16.39
C TYR A 36 -1.26 -4.39 16.54
N LYS A 37 -2.31 -3.79 15.96
CA LYS A 37 -3.68 -4.34 16.02
C LYS A 37 -3.80 -5.78 15.51
N HIS A 38 -2.96 -6.15 14.53
CA HIS A 38 -2.99 -7.47 13.91
C HIS A 38 -1.73 -8.30 14.22
N ASP A 39 -0.81 -7.74 15.01
CA ASP A 39 0.54 -8.25 15.24
C ASP A 39 1.25 -8.71 13.95
N LYS A 40 1.15 -7.87 12.89
CA LYS A 40 1.74 -8.16 11.58
C LYS A 40 2.81 -7.14 11.23
N VAL A 41 3.84 -7.60 10.52
CA VAL A 41 4.86 -6.75 9.91
C VAL A 41 4.67 -6.79 8.40
N PHE A 42 4.68 -5.63 7.77
CA PHE A 42 4.51 -5.48 6.33
C PHE A 42 5.72 -4.79 5.72
N ASN A 43 5.98 -5.10 4.45
CA ASN A 43 6.88 -4.30 3.63
C ASN A 43 6.19 -2.96 3.30
N ALA A 44 6.86 -1.84 3.59
CA ALA A 44 6.31 -0.50 3.44
C ALA A 44 6.06 -0.11 1.98
N ASP A 45 6.88 -0.59 1.05
CA ASP A 45 6.75 -0.31 -0.39
C ASP A 45 5.54 -1.06 -0.97
N LEU A 46 5.36 -2.33 -0.58
CA LEU A 46 4.17 -3.10 -0.97
C LEU A 46 2.87 -2.48 -0.43
N VAL A 47 2.90 -2.02 0.82
CA VAL A 47 1.76 -1.30 1.44
C VAL A 47 1.47 0.00 0.69
N GLY A 48 2.50 0.78 0.38
CA GLY A 48 2.37 2.01 -0.41
C GLY A 48 1.74 1.76 -1.77
N ALA A 49 2.29 0.82 -2.54
CA ALA A 49 1.79 0.46 -3.87
C ALA A 49 0.34 -0.05 -3.83
N HIS A 50 0.02 -0.94 -2.88
CA HIS A 50 -1.35 -1.45 -2.69
C HIS A 50 -2.33 -0.31 -2.39
N ASN A 51 -1.95 0.62 -1.51
CA ASN A 51 -2.84 1.71 -1.11
C ASN A 51 -2.99 2.78 -2.20
N ILE A 52 -1.97 2.99 -3.05
CA ILE A 52 -2.10 3.79 -4.27
C ILE A 52 -3.12 3.14 -5.21
N LEU A 53 -3.00 1.84 -5.47
CA LEU A 53 -3.93 1.09 -6.31
C LEU A 53 -5.37 1.18 -5.77
N PHE A 54 -5.53 1.01 -4.46
CA PHE A 54 -6.83 1.11 -3.80
C PHE A 54 -7.43 2.52 -3.92
N LYS A 55 -6.63 3.58 -3.71
CA LYS A 55 -7.07 4.98 -3.90
C LYS A 55 -7.43 5.30 -5.35
N ALA A 56 -6.69 4.75 -6.30
CA ALA A 56 -6.95 4.93 -7.73
C ALA A 56 -8.33 4.40 -8.14
N LYS A 57 -8.91 3.44 -7.38
CA LYS A 57 -10.13 2.70 -7.72
C LYS A 57 -10.06 2.05 -9.11
N THR A 58 -8.84 1.82 -9.61
CA THR A 58 -8.58 1.23 -10.91
C THR A 58 -8.48 -0.28 -10.78
N ILE A 59 -9.10 -1.01 -11.71
CA ILE A 59 -8.80 -2.43 -11.90
C ILE A 59 -7.37 -2.50 -12.47
N PRO A 60 -6.39 -3.12 -11.78
CA PRO A 60 -5.06 -3.28 -12.35
C PRO A 60 -5.19 -4.09 -13.65
N PRO A 61 -4.54 -3.68 -14.76
CA PRO A 61 -4.53 -4.47 -15.98
C PRO A 61 -4.04 -5.89 -15.68
N SER A 62 -4.64 -6.90 -16.31
CA SER A 62 -4.19 -8.28 -16.10
C SER A 62 -2.70 -8.40 -16.44
N PRO A 63 -1.93 -9.26 -15.76
CA PRO A 63 -0.51 -9.47 -16.07
C PRO A 63 -0.26 -9.84 -17.56
N LEU A 64 -1.24 -10.53 -18.18
CA LEU A 64 -1.24 -10.85 -19.61
C LEU A 64 -1.23 -9.62 -20.53
N HIS A 65 -1.68 -8.47 -20.04
CA HIS A 65 -1.68 -7.21 -20.77
C HIS A 65 -0.27 -6.59 -20.90
N TYR A 66 0.71 -7.08 -20.14
CA TYR A 66 2.10 -6.60 -20.14
C TYR A 66 3.09 -7.58 -20.78
N ALA A 67 2.64 -8.76 -21.19
CA ALA A 67 3.43 -9.72 -21.96
C ALA A 67 3.30 -9.37 -23.45
N GLY A 68 3.98 -8.31 -23.86
CA GLY A 68 4.25 -7.98 -25.26
C GLY A 68 5.62 -8.49 -25.67
#